data_AF-A0A7C9CVZ6-F1
#
_entry.id   AF-A0A7C9CVZ6-F1
#
_cell.length_a   1.000
_cell.length_b   1.000
_cell.length_c   1.000
_cell.angle_alpha   90.00
_cell.angle_beta   90.00
_cell.angle_gamma   90.00
#
_symmetry.space_group_name_H-M   'P 1'
#
loop_
_entity.id
_entity.type
_entity.pdbx_description
1 polymer ?
#
loop_
_entity_poly.entity_id
_entity_poly.type
_entity_poly.pdbx_seq_one_letter_code
_entity_poly.pdbx_strand_id
1 'polypeptide(L)'
;MANPTYQSEHYADARPTYPPELFQFIFSRTPSHDFAWDAGTGTGQAISPLAKIYKRVIGTDISAKQLELAPKLPNVSYCVTPPSMSIQELQQNTSLSESSLDLVTVAEALHYYDLSNFYAQVKWVLKKPNGLFAAWCYPPMPEVDDKVNAVFRPFCETCDPYFSAGKKLVDDGYRGIEFPFEPVDGLDHTGPFQFV
;
A
#
# COMPACT_ATOMS: atom_id res chain seq x y z
N MET A 1 21.82 -17.52 9.10
CA MET A 1 20.37 -17.23 9.05
C MET A 1 20.18 -15.83 9.60
N ALA A 2 19.63 -14.89 8.81
CA ALA A 2 19.43 -13.52 9.26
C ALA A 2 18.33 -13.46 10.33
N ASN A 3 18.56 -12.68 11.38
CA ASN A 3 17.60 -12.49 12.47
C ASN A 3 16.39 -11.69 11.92
N PRO A 4 15.16 -12.23 11.92
CA PRO A 4 14.01 -11.56 11.31
C PRO A 4 13.62 -10.25 12.02
N THR A 5 13.92 -10.11 13.31
CA THR A 5 13.66 -8.88 14.07
C THR A 5 14.62 -7.77 13.65
N TYR A 6 15.90 -8.12 13.46
CA TYR A 6 16.94 -7.22 12.98
C TYR A 6 16.62 -6.65 11.59
N GLN A 7 16.01 -7.44 10.71
CA GLN A 7 15.57 -6.97 9.39
C GLN A 7 14.38 -6.01 9.47
N SER A 8 13.52 -6.11 10.48
CA SER A 8 12.29 -5.31 10.57
C SER A 8 12.56 -3.88 11.08
N GLU A 9 13.47 -3.74 12.05
CA GLU A 9 13.88 -2.43 12.59
C GLU A 9 14.66 -1.62 11.55
N HIS A 10 15.66 -2.23 10.88
CA HIS A 10 16.38 -1.56 9.79
C HIS A 10 15.48 -1.22 8.59
N TYR A 11 14.43 -2.02 8.35
CA TYR A 11 13.46 -1.73 7.31
C TYR A 11 12.65 -0.46 7.60
N ALA A 12 12.27 -0.22 8.86
CA ALA A 12 11.55 0.99 9.25
C ALA A 12 12.43 2.25 9.08
N ASP A 13 13.69 2.19 9.49
CA ASP A 13 14.62 3.33 9.46
C ASP A 13 15.11 3.70 8.04
N ALA A 14 15.18 2.74 7.12
CA ALA A 14 15.74 2.93 5.78
C ALA A 14 14.70 3.25 4.68
N ARG A 15 13.40 3.10 4.97
CA ARG A 15 12.34 3.31 3.97
C ARG A 15 12.10 4.81 3.74
N PRO A 16 12.12 5.27 2.47
CA PRO A 16 11.59 6.58 2.10
C PRO A 16 10.20 6.83 2.68
N THR A 17 9.97 8.05 3.14
CA THR A 17 8.62 8.52 3.46
C THR A 17 7.92 8.98 2.19
N TYR A 18 6.59 8.92 2.19
CA TYR A 18 5.79 9.40 1.05
C TYR A 18 5.58 10.91 1.13
N PRO A 19 5.57 11.62 -0.03
CA PRO A 19 5.40 13.07 -0.06
C PRO A 19 3.99 13.47 0.44
N PRO A 20 3.84 14.58 1.18
CA PRO A 20 2.54 15.07 1.64
C PRO A 20 1.52 15.26 0.52
N GLU A 21 1.98 15.63 -0.68
CA GLU A 21 1.18 15.91 -1.88
C GLU A 21 0.40 14.67 -2.34
N LEU A 22 1.00 13.47 -2.22
CA LEU A 22 0.33 12.20 -2.51
C LEU A 22 -0.91 12.04 -1.62
N PHE A 23 -0.75 12.23 -0.32
CA PHE A 23 -1.84 12.07 0.64
C PHE A 23 -2.90 13.16 0.47
N GLN A 24 -2.49 14.41 0.24
CA GLN A 24 -3.42 15.51 -0.05
C GLN A 24 -4.27 15.21 -1.28
N PHE A 25 -3.64 14.71 -2.35
CA PHE A 25 -4.36 14.28 -3.54
C PHE A 25 -5.37 13.18 -3.21
N ILE A 26 -4.95 12.09 -2.57
CA ILE A 26 -5.85 10.97 -2.23
C ILE A 26 -7.03 11.44 -1.37
N PHE A 27 -6.77 12.18 -0.29
CA PHE A 27 -7.80 12.57 0.68
C PHE A 27 -8.79 13.57 0.10
N SER A 28 -8.37 14.38 -0.89
CA SER A 28 -9.27 15.27 -1.61
C SER A 28 -10.31 14.55 -2.49
N ARG A 29 -10.11 13.25 -2.76
CA ARG A 29 -10.97 12.43 -3.63
C ARG A 29 -12.00 11.60 -2.87
N THR A 30 -11.96 11.55 -1.54
CA THR A 30 -13.00 10.89 -0.73
C THR A 30 -13.97 11.92 -0.15
N PRO A 31 -15.30 11.78 -0.36
CA PRO A 31 -16.29 12.72 0.19
C PRO A 31 -16.39 12.70 1.72
N SER A 32 -16.04 11.58 2.33
CA SER A 32 -16.01 11.38 3.78
C SER A 32 -14.70 10.72 4.22
N HIS A 33 -14.33 10.96 5.48
CA HIS A 33 -13.12 10.41 6.10
C HIS A 33 -13.48 9.63 7.37
N ASP A 34 -14.45 8.71 7.28
CA ASP A 34 -14.90 7.91 8.42
C ASP A 34 -13.98 6.70 8.64
N PHE A 35 -13.70 5.92 7.59
CA PHE A 35 -12.99 4.66 7.74
C PHE A 35 -12.09 4.35 6.53
N ALA A 36 -10.81 4.12 6.81
CA ALA A 36 -9.81 3.68 5.83
C ALA A 36 -9.22 2.29 6.19
N TRP A 37 -8.84 1.53 5.17
CA TRP A 37 -8.07 0.29 5.29
C TRP A 37 -6.75 0.42 4.54
N ASP A 38 -5.63 0.21 5.23
CA ASP A 38 -4.30 0.08 4.63
C ASP A 38 -3.88 -1.40 4.55
N ALA A 39 -3.89 -1.94 3.33
CA ALA A 39 -3.62 -3.34 3.04
C ALA A 39 -2.14 -3.56 2.68
N GLY A 40 -1.48 -4.47 3.41
CA GLY A 40 -0.02 -4.64 3.35
C GLY A 40 0.70 -3.50 4.07
N THR A 41 0.22 -3.13 5.25
CA THR A 41 0.64 -1.90 5.96
C THR A 41 2.12 -1.93 6.38
N GLY A 42 2.74 -3.12 6.49
CA GLY A 42 4.10 -3.28 6.97
C GLY A 42 4.30 -2.66 8.34
N THR A 43 5.35 -1.83 8.46
CA THR A 43 5.66 -1.04 9.67
C THR A 43 4.89 0.29 9.73
N GLY A 44 3.86 0.46 8.89
CA GLY A 44 2.87 1.52 9.01
C GLY A 44 3.28 2.88 8.43
N GLN A 45 4.11 2.91 7.38
CA GLN A 45 4.55 4.15 6.73
C GLN A 45 3.38 5.04 6.26
N ALA A 46 2.27 4.45 5.82
CA ALA A 46 1.07 5.18 5.40
C ALA A 46 0.09 5.47 6.56
N ILE A 47 0.25 4.83 7.71
CA ILE A 47 -0.73 4.89 8.81
C ILE A 47 -0.85 6.28 9.41
N SER A 48 0.27 6.95 9.70
CA SER A 48 0.23 8.23 10.40
C SER A 48 -0.49 9.32 9.60
N PRO A 49 -0.26 9.48 8.28
CA PRO A 49 -1.07 10.36 7.42
C PRO A 49 -2.56 9.98 7.41
N LEU A 50 -2.89 8.70 7.28
CA LEU A 50 -4.28 8.23 7.27
C LEU A 50 -4.99 8.54 8.60
N ALA A 51 -4.36 8.23 9.73
CA ALA A 51 -4.93 8.41 11.07
C ALA A 51 -5.14 9.88 11.45
N LYS A 52 -4.47 10.84 10.77
CA LYS A 52 -4.73 12.27 10.97
C LYS A 52 -6.04 12.74 10.35
N ILE A 53 -6.52 12.05 9.32
CA ILE A 53 -7.65 12.49 8.50
C ILE A 53 -8.87 11.59 8.71
N TYR A 54 -8.68 10.27 8.77
CA TYR A 54 -9.75 9.31 8.92
C TYR A 54 -10.08 9.04 10.40
N LYS A 55 -11.38 9.00 10.73
CA LYS A 55 -11.85 8.72 12.10
C LYS A 55 -11.45 7.33 12.59
N ARG A 56 -11.32 6.37 11.68
CA ARG A 56 -10.88 5.00 11.94
C ARG A 56 -9.94 4.55 10.83
N VAL A 57 -8.90 3.82 11.19
CA VAL A 57 -7.98 3.18 10.24
C VAL A 57 -7.76 1.75 10.69
N ILE A 58 -7.77 0.81 9.74
CA ILE A 58 -7.29 -0.54 9.97
C ILE A 58 -6.09 -0.82 9.08
N GLY A 59 -4.98 -1.26 9.67
CA GLY A 59 -3.82 -1.77 8.95
C GLY A 59 -3.82 -3.30 8.96
N THR A 60 -3.63 -3.93 7.81
CA THR A 60 -3.47 -5.39 7.74
C THR A 60 -2.15 -5.78 7.12
N ASP A 61 -1.49 -6.80 7.65
CA ASP A 61 -0.28 -7.35 7.07
C ASP A 61 -0.19 -8.86 7.34
N ILE A 62 0.59 -9.58 6.54
CA ILE A 62 0.89 -11.01 6.78
C ILE A 62 1.86 -11.21 7.94
N SER A 63 2.63 -10.18 8.30
CA SER A 63 3.70 -10.22 9.27
C SER A 63 3.29 -9.54 10.58
N ALA A 64 3.03 -10.35 11.61
CA ALA A 64 2.82 -9.85 12.97
C ALA A 64 3.97 -8.95 13.45
N LYS A 65 5.21 -9.28 13.08
CA LYS A 65 6.41 -8.51 13.47
C LYS A 65 6.44 -7.11 12.85
N GLN A 66 5.93 -6.97 11.62
CA GLN A 66 5.82 -5.66 10.99
C GLN A 66 4.78 -4.81 11.71
N LEU A 67 3.62 -5.40 12.03
CA LEU A 67 2.56 -4.73 12.78
C LEU A 67 2.95 -4.33 14.21
N GLU A 68 3.81 -5.12 14.87
CA GLU A 68 4.35 -4.78 16.20
C GLU A 68 5.14 -3.46 16.22
N LEU A 69 5.79 -3.13 15.09
CA LEU A 69 6.56 -1.89 14.91
C LEU A 69 5.70 -0.73 14.37
N ALA A 70 4.47 -0.99 13.95
CA ALA A 70 3.61 0.03 13.39
C ALA A 70 3.13 1.06 14.45
N PRO A 71 2.87 2.32 14.08
CA PRO A 71 2.48 3.38 15.02
C PRO A 71 1.24 3.03 15.83
N LYS A 72 1.32 3.13 17.17
CA LYS A 72 0.18 2.88 18.06
C LYS A 72 -0.62 4.16 18.27
N LEU A 73 -1.65 4.36 17.44
CA LEU A 73 -2.51 5.55 17.44
C LEU A 73 -3.93 5.18 17.92
N PRO A 74 -4.65 6.10 18.60
CA PRO A 74 -5.92 5.78 19.27
C PRO A 74 -7.05 5.37 18.33
N ASN A 75 -6.98 5.76 17.06
CA ASN A 75 -7.96 5.46 16.02
C ASN A 75 -7.50 4.40 15.01
N VAL A 76 -6.39 3.70 15.30
CA VAL A 76 -5.82 2.67 14.42
C VAL A 76 -5.92 1.31 15.09
N SER A 77 -6.42 0.32 14.34
CA SER A 77 -6.32 -1.09 14.71
C SER A 77 -5.48 -1.87 13.70
N TYR A 78 -4.83 -2.94 14.15
CA TYR A 78 -4.02 -3.80 13.30
C TYR A 78 -4.52 -5.24 13.32
N CYS A 79 -4.46 -5.92 12.18
CA CYS A 79 -4.84 -7.32 12.08
C CYS A 79 -3.86 -8.10 11.19
N VAL A 80 -3.43 -9.26 11.67
CA VAL A 80 -2.64 -10.20 10.86
C VAL A 80 -3.60 -10.95 9.95
N THR A 81 -3.36 -10.88 8.64
CA THR A 81 -4.19 -11.57 7.62
C THR A 81 -3.34 -12.54 6.82
N PRO A 82 -3.89 -13.67 6.33
CA PRO A 82 -3.14 -14.55 5.43
C PRO A 82 -2.87 -13.85 4.08
N PRO A 83 -1.91 -14.36 3.28
CA PRO A 83 -1.59 -13.80 1.95
C PRO A 83 -2.76 -13.82 0.95
N SER A 84 -3.70 -14.73 1.14
CA SER A 84 -4.97 -14.79 0.42
C SER A 84 -6.06 -15.20 1.40
N MET A 85 -7.22 -14.59 1.27
CA MET A 85 -8.42 -14.87 2.06
C MET A 85 -9.68 -14.66 1.23
N SER A 86 -10.77 -15.26 1.65
CA SER A 86 -12.12 -14.96 1.17
C SER A 86 -12.66 -13.66 1.77
N ILE A 87 -13.74 -13.12 1.19
CA ILE A 87 -14.48 -11.99 1.78
C ILE A 87 -14.98 -12.33 3.19
N GLN A 88 -15.40 -13.57 3.42
CA GLN A 88 -15.88 -14.00 4.73
C GLN A 88 -14.75 -13.98 5.79
N GLU A 89 -13.56 -14.47 5.43
CA GLU A 89 -12.39 -14.42 6.30
C GLU A 89 -11.93 -12.97 6.52
N LEU A 90 -11.94 -12.13 5.48
CA LEU A 90 -11.68 -10.69 5.62
C LEU A 90 -12.62 -10.09 6.66
N GLN A 91 -13.93 -10.28 6.53
CA GLN A 91 -14.94 -9.77 7.46
C GLN A 91 -14.71 -10.29 8.89
N GLN A 92 -14.44 -11.58 9.06
CA GLN A 92 -14.22 -12.18 10.38
C GLN A 92 -12.95 -11.66 11.06
N ASN A 93 -11.86 -11.50 10.30
CA ASN A 93 -10.56 -11.09 10.83
C ASN A 93 -10.49 -9.59 11.11
N THR A 94 -11.16 -8.77 10.29
CA THR A 94 -11.00 -7.30 10.32
C THR A 94 -12.23 -6.56 10.83
N SER A 95 -13.37 -7.25 10.97
CA SER A 95 -14.69 -6.63 11.18
C SER A 95 -15.11 -5.64 10.09
N LEU A 96 -14.46 -5.69 8.91
CA LEU A 96 -14.88 -4.93 7.75
C LEU A 96 -16.21 -5.47 7.22
N SER A 97 -17.04 -4.56 6.72
CA SER A 97 -18.37 -4.87 6.20
C SER A 97 -18.50 -4.40 4.77
N GLU A 98 -19.49 -4.94 4.06
CA GLU A 98 -19.81 -4.49 2.71
C GLU A 98 -20.10 -2.98 2.69
N SER A 99 -19.56 -2.28 1.70
CA SER A 99 -19.82 -0.86 1.45
C SER A 99 -19.61 0.03 2.69
N SER A 100 -18.55 -0.23 3.47
CA SER A 100 -18.27 0.44 4.74
C SER A 100 -17.06 1.38 4.72
N LEU A 101 -16.15 1.24 3.75
CA LEU A 101 -14.90 2.00 3.69
C LEU A 101 -14.97 3.18 2.72
N ASP A 102 -14.42 4.31 3.15
CA ASP A 102 -14.19 5.48 2.30
C ASP A 102 -12.95 5.29 1.42
N LEU A 103 -11.90 4.68 1.99
CA LEU A 103 -10.59 4.54 1.36
C LEU A 103 -10.00 3.15 1.61
N VAL A 104 -9.47 2.54 0.56
CA VAL A 104 -8.51 1.44 0.65
C VAL A 104 -7.18 1.90 0.07
N THR A 105 -6.10 1.74 0.84
CA THR A 105 -4.74 2.02 0.39
C THR A 105 -3.91 0.75 0.30
N VAL A 106 -2.99 0.72 -0.66
CA VAL A 106 -1.91 -0.27 -0.74
C VAL A 106 -0.61 0.46 -1.05
N ALA A 107 0.27 0.53 -0.07
CA ALA A 107 1.55 1.22 -0.16
C ALA A 107 2.69 0.21 -0.34
N GLU A 108 3.23 0.08 -1.55
CA GLU A 108 4.37 -0.81 -1.86
C GLU A 108 4.07 -2.33 -1.72
N ALA A 109 2.80 -2.75 -1.67
CA ALA A 109 2.44 -4.16 -1.44
C ALA A 109 1.55 -4.81 -2.52
N LEU A 110 1.04 -4.06 -3.50
CA LEU A 110 0.02 -4.56 -4.43
C LEU A 110 0.49 -5.77 -5.25
N HIS A 111 1.79 -5.82 -5.55
CA HIS A 111 2.42 -6.87 -6.35
C HIS A 111 2.53 -8.23 -5.62
N TYR A 112 2.21 -8.29 -4.32
CA TYR A 112 2.15 -9.54 -3.57
C TYR A 112 0.76 -10.19 -3.57
N TYR A 113 -0.28 -9.47 -3.98
CA TYR A 113 -1.65 -9.95 -3.93
C TYR A 113 -2.03 -10.78 -5.17
N ASP A 114 -2.94 -11.75 -4.96
CA ASP A 114 -3.80 -12.23 -6.03
C ASP A 114 -4.78 -11.09 -6.38
N LEU A 115 -4.48 -10.38 -7.47
CA LEU A 115 -5.20 -9.16 -7.85
C LEU A 115 -6.70 -9.40 -8.08
N SER A 116 -7.08 -10.52 -8.68
CA SER A 116 -8.49 -10.81 -8.96
C SER A 116 -9.28 -10.96 -7.67
N ASN A 117 -8.76 -11.77 -6.74
CA ASN A 117 -9.37 -11.97 -5.43
C ASN A 117 -9.34 -10.69 -4.58
N PHE A 118 -8.21 -9.98 -4.56
CA PHE A 118 -8.05 -8.75 -3.81
C PHE A 118 -8.98 -7.65 -4.31
N TYR A 119 -9.09 -7.44 -5.63
CA TYR A 119 -10.00 -6.44 -6.18
C TYR A 119 -11.47 -6.77 -5.92
N ALA A 120 -11.85 -8.05 -5.86
CA ALA A 120 -13.19 -8.44 -5.44
C ALA A 120 -13.47 -8.00 -3.99
N GLN A 121 -12.50 -8.17 -3.08
CA GLN A 121 -12.61 -7.68 -1.70
C GLN A 121 -12.69 -6.15 -1.63
N VAL A 122 -11.82 -5.44 -2.35
CA VAL A 122 -11.81 -3.97 -2.41
C VAL A 122 -13.16 -3.44 -2.90
N LYS A 123 -13.71 -4.01 -3.97
CA LYS A 123 -15.04 -3.65 -4.51
C LYS A 123 -16.20 -3.99 -3.56
N TRP A 124 -16.01 -4.97 -2.68
CA TRP A 124 -17.00 -5.35 -1.67
C TRP A 124 -16.97 -4.38 -0.48
N VAL A 125 -15.80 -4.03 0.05
CA VAL A 125 -15.68 -3.15 1.23
C VAL A 125 -15.92 -1.67 0.92
N LEU A 126 -15.59 -1.19 -0.28
CA LEU A 126 -15.68 0.23 -0.62
C LEU A 126 -17.14 0.72 -0.70
N LYS A 127 -17.38 1.89 -0.12
CA LYS A 127 -18.66 2.60 -0.19
C LYS A 127 -19.08 2.82 -1.64
N LYS A 128 -20.38 2.65 -1.91
CA LYS A 128 -21.00 2.91 -3.21
C LYS A 128 -22.06 4.00 -3.07
N PRO A 129 -21.97 5.11 -3.83
CA PRO A 129 -20.86 5.51 -4.71
C PRO A 129 -19.66 6.08 -3.93
N ASN A 130 -18.56 6.38 -4.64
CA ASN A 130 -17.45 7.24 -4.21
C ASN A 130 -16.45 6.69 -3.17
N GLY A 131 -16.43 5.38 -2.90
CA GLY A 131 -15.30 4.75 -2.23
C GLY A 131 -14.05 4.76 -3.13
N LEU A 132 -12.89 5.04 -2.54
CA LEU A 132 -11.64 5.20 -3.27
C LEU A 132 -10.68 4.04 -3.02
N PHE A 133 -10.09 3.51 -4.09
CA PHE A 133 -8.91 2.65 -4.01
C PHE A 133 -7.69 3.41 -4.52
N ALA A 134 -6.62 3.44 -3.72
CA ALA A 134 -5.34 4.04 -4.11
C ALA A 134 -4.20 3.06 -3.85
N ALA A 135 -3.44 2.73 -4.89
CA ALA A 135 -2.23 1.93 -4.77
C ALA A 135 -1.04 2.70 -5.35
N TRP A 136 0.08 2.65 -4.66
CA TRP A 136 1.30 3.30 -5.12
C TRP A 136 2.52 2.45 -4.79
N CYS A 137 3.58 2.71 -5.53
CA CYS A 137 4.90 2.18 -5.28
C CYS A 137 5.94 3.24 -5.64
N TYR A 138 7.18 2.98 -5.28
CA TYR A 138 8.32 3.71 -5.82
C TYR A 138 9.35 2.73 -6.38
N PRO A 139 10.08 3.11 -7.43
CA PRO A 139 11.07 2.21 -8.01
C PRO A 139 12.17 1.92 -6.97
N PRO A 140 12.68 0.69 -6.93
CA PRO A 140 13.78 0.32 -6.03
C PRO A 140 15.10 1.02 -6.37
N MET A 141 15.18 1.64 -7.56
CA MET A 141 16.32 2.42 -8.01
C MET A 141 16.00 3.91 -7.93
N PRO A 142 16.46 4.63 -6.89
CA PRO A 142 16.40 6.09 -6.88
C PRO A 142 17.41 6.62 -7.91
N GLU A 143 16.97 7.51 -8.80
CA GLU A 143 17.88 8.27 -9.64
C GLU A 143 18.40 9.46 -8.84
N VAL A 144 19.71 9.44 -8.53
CA VAL A 144 20.33 10.48 -7.69
C VAL A 144 21.14 11.46 -8.55
N ASP A 145 22.21 10.96 -9.17
CA ASP A 145 23.01 11.66 -10.17
C ASP A 145 23.79 10.65 -11.03
N ASP A 146 24.40 11.11 -12.12
CA ASP A 146 25.13 10.23 -13.05
C ASP A 146 26.23 9.40 -12.38
N LYS A 147 26.90 9.93 -11.35
CA LYS A 147 28.02 9.26 -10.68
C LYS A 147 27.51 8.13 -9.79
N VAL A 148 26.46 8.38 -9.01
CA VAL A 148 25.82 7.37 -8.16
C VAL A 148 25.14 6.31 -9.03
N ASN A 149 24.41 6.75 -10.05
CA ASN A 149 23.66 5.87 -10.95
C ASN A 149 24.60 4.91 -11.72
N ALA A 150 25.80 5.36 -12.10
CA ALA A 150 26.80 4.53 -12.78
C ALA A 150 27.32 3.36 -11.93
N VAL A 151 27.29 3.49 -10.59
CA VAL A 151 27.70 2.42 -9.67
C VAL A 151 26.52 1.56 -9.24
N PHE A 152 25.37 2.20 -8.99
CA PHE A 152 24.21 1.53 -8.42
C PHE A 152 23.49 0.63 -9.43
N ARG A 153 23.40 1.05 -10.71
CA ARG A 153 22.71 0.27 -11.75
C ARG A 153 23.34 -1.12 -11.97
N PRO A 154 24.67 -1.26 -12.16
CA PRO A 154 25.29 -2.59 -12.26
C PRO A 154 25.05 -3.47 -11.04
N PHE A 155 25.04 -2.90 -9.84
CA PHE A 155 24.74 -3.64 -8.62
C PHE A 155 23.29 -4.16 -8.64
N CYS A 156 22.31 -3.32 -8.98
CA CYS A 156 20.92 -3.74 -9.12
C CYS A 156 20.75 -4.87 -10.16
N GLU A 157 21.39 -4.76 -11.32
CA GLU A 157 21.37 -5.78 -12.37
C GLU A 157 21.92 -7.13 -11.86
N THR A 158 22.96 -7.13 -11.01
CA THR A 158 23.45 -8.37 -10.38
C THR A 158 22.47 -8.96 -9.37
N CYS A 159 21.60 -8.14 -8.78
CA CYS A 159 20.58 -8.59 -7.84
C CYS A 159 19.29 -9.06 -8.55
N ASP A 160 19.04 -8.66 -9.80
CA ASP A 160 17.82 -8.98 -10.57
C ASP A 160 17.40 -10.46 -10.52
N PRO A 161 18.31 -11.45 -10.66
CA PRO A 161 17.94 -12.87 -10.59
C PRO A 161 17.39 -13.34 -9.24
N TYR A 162 17.60 -12.57 -8.17
CA TYR A 162 17.19 -12.92 -6.81
C TYR A 162 15.84 -12.30 -6.41
N PHE A 163 15.27 -11.44 -7.24
CA PHE A 163 13.99 -10.81 -6.96
C PHE A 163 12.81 -11.66 -7.43
N SER A 164 11.67 -11.51 -6.74
CA SER A 164 10.42 -12.14 -7.14
C SER A 164 9.90 -11.52 -8.45
N ALA A 165 9.07 -12.28 -9.17
CA ALA A 165 8.43 -11.80 -10.40
C ALA A 165 7.63 -10.50 -10.20
N GLY A 166 7.10 -10.28 -8.99
CA GLY A 166 6.36 -9.08 -8.61
C GLY A 166 7.19 -7.79 -8.66
N LYS A 167 8.52 -7.87 -8.56
CA LYS A 167 9.39 -6.68 -8.67
C LYS A 167 9.21 -5.94 -10.00
N LYS A 168 9.00 -6.67 -11.11
CA LYS A 168 8.82 -6.04 -12.43
C LYS A 168 7.62 -5.10 -12.47
N LEU A 169 6.56 -5.40 -11.71
CA LEU A 169 5.38 -4.54 -11.61
C LEU A 169 5.71 -3.23 -10.87
N VAL A 170 6.56 -3.29 -9.85
CA VAL A 170 7.04 -2.12 -9.10
C VAL A 170 8.00 -1.29 -9.96
N ASP A 171 8.94 -1.94 -10.66
CA ASP A 171 9.88 -1.28 -11.57
C ASP A 171 9.15 -0.51 -12.68
N ASP A 172 8.04 -1.06 -13.17
CA ASP A 172 7.16 -0.42 -14.16
C ASP A 172 6.23 0.66 -13.55
N GLY A 173 6.32 0.92 -12.24
CA GLY A 173 5.47 1.88 -11.54
C GLY A 173 3.99 1.53 -11.63
N TYR A 174 3.67 0.24 -11.66
CA TYR A 174 2.34 -0.33 -11.86
C TYR A 174 1.64 0.01 -13.19
N ARG A 175 2.34 0.51 -14.22
CA ARG A 175 1.70 0.83 -15.52
C ARG A 175 1.04 -0.38 -16.19
N GLY A 176 1.69 -1.55 -16.12
CA GLY A 176 1.20 -2.79 -16.69
C GLY A 176 0.28 -3.61 -15.78
N ILE A 177 -0.08 -3.12 -14.59
CA ILE A 177 -0.96 -3.86 -13.69
C ILE A 177 -2.42 -3.75 -14.14
N GLU A 178 -3.17 -4.84 -14.06
CA GLU A 178 -4.62 -4.74 -14.23
C GLU A 178 -5.19 -3.86 -13.11
N PHE A 179 -6.02 -2.87 -13.48
CA PHE A 179 -6.63 -1.95 -12.52
C PHE A 179 -8.11 -1.73 -12.89
N PRO A 180 -9.02 -2.61 -12.43
CA PRO A 180 -10.41 -2.66 -12.90
C PRO A 180 -11.31 -1.71 -12.08
N PHE A 181 -10.90 -0.45 -11.97
CA PHE A 181 -11.61 0.63 -11.29
C PHE A 181 -11.73 1.84 -12.21
N GLU A 182 -12.74 2.66 -11.98
CA GLU A 182 -12.94 3.90 -12.75
C GLU A 182 -11.98 5.01 -12.29
N PRO A 183 -11.62 5.96 -13.18
CA PRO A 183 -10.94 7.18 -12.78
C PRO A 183 -11.71 7.94 -11.69
N VAL A 184 -10.99 8.63 -10.81
CA VAL A 184 -11.61 9.54 -9.84
C VAL A 184 -12.21 10.76 -10.55
N ASP A 185 -13.25 11.36 -9.94
CA ASP A 185 -13.96 12.50 -10.52
C ASP A 185 -13.03 13.62 -10.99
N GLY A 186 -13.23 14.03 -12.24
CA GLY A 186 -12.46 15.08 -12.90
C GLY A 186 -11.13 14.63 -13.50
N LEU A 187 -10.86 13.33 -13.57
CA LEU A 187 -9.70 12.76 -14.28
C LEU A 187 -10.16 11.77 -15.36
N ASP A 188 -9.38 11.69 -16.44
CA ASP A 188 -9.68 10.83 -17.60
C ASP A 188 -8.96 9.47 -17.55
N HIS A 189 -8.09 9.26 -16.56
CA HIS A 189 -7.30 8.02 -16.38
C HIS A 189 -7.07 7.70 -14.90
N THR A 190 -6.74 6.45 -14.60
CA THR A 190 -6.53 5.91 -13.24
C THR A 190 -5.10 6.06 -12.72
N GLY A 191 -4.26 6.80 -13.44
CA GLY A 191 -2.83 6.94 -13.18
C GLY A 191 -1.95 6.22 -14.22
N PRO A 192 -0.68 5.93 -13.88
CA PRO A 192 0.00 6.37 -12.67
C PRO A 192 0.12 7.90 -12.59
N PHE A 193 0.12 8.43 -11.37
CA PHE A 193 0.43 9.84 -11.08
C PHE A 193 1.83 9.91 -10.46
N GLN A 194 2.57 10.97 -10.75
CA GLN A 194 3.89 11.20 -10.15
C GLN A 194 3.81 12.33 -9.12
N PHE A 195 4.37 12.07 -7.94
CA PHE A 195 4.52 13.02 -6.85
C PHE A 195 6.01 13.09 -6.52
N VAL A 196 6.55 14.30 -6.43
CA VAL A 196 7.97 14.61 -6.18
C VAL A 196 8.10 15.49 -4.96
#